data_AF-A0A915B1B5-F1
#
_entry.id   AF-A0A915B1B5-F1
#
_cell.length_a   1.000
_cell.length_b   1.000
_cell.length_c   1.000
_cell.angle_alpha   90.00
_cell.angle_beta   90.00
_cell.angle_gamma   90.00
#
_symmetry.space_group_name_H-M   'P 1'
#
loop_
_entity.id
_entity.type
_entity.pdbx_description
1 polymer ?
#
loop_
_entity_poly.entity_id
_entity_poly.type
_entity_poly.pdbx_seq_one_letter_code
_entity_poly.pdbx_strand_id
1 'polypeptide(L)'
;STNRSTTLLPNLPAPVNGRIKIYDCSHRTFTRPYSAKTVFFYKEGDNYFTGVRVPVSKARYRNMDSLLDDLNSNIHMPFGVRRLTTPLGRTPIESIDQLQHLGRYIASSTKAARPLNFAAIEQIHRAREEQHQQVHRDRTGGASFWLSTSPSFNAKLRMTRSL
;
A
#
# COMPACT_ATOMS: atom_id res chain seq x y z
N SER A 1 7.21 -17.17 26.91
CA SER A 1 6.46 -17.49 25.68
C SER A 1 6.59 -16.37 24.67
N THR A 2 7.48 -16.50 23.68
CA THR A 2 7.52 -15.56 22.54
C THR A 2 7.96 -16.31 21.28
N ASN A 3 7.00 -16.83 20.52
CA ASN A 3 7.25 -17.40 19.21
C ASN A 3 7.33 -16.27 18.17
N ARG A 4 8.52 -16.02 17.62
CA ARG A 4 8.69 -15.32 16.32
C ARG A 4 9.30 -16.31 15.34
N SER A 5 8.44 -17.02 14.63
CA SER A 5 8.84 -17.90 13.53
C SER A 5 8.64 -17.15 12.22
N THR A 6 9.71 -16.52 11.72
CA THR A 6 9.78 -16.05 10.32
C THR A 6 10.91 -16.82 9.66
N THR A 7 10.65 -18.08 9.32
CA THR A 7 11.56 -18.88 8.50
C THR A 7 11.24 -18.60 7.04
N LEU A 8 12.20 -18.08 6.27
CA LEU A 8 12.24 -18.33 4.84
C LEU A 8 13.66 -18.73 4.44
N LEU A 9 13.80 -20.02 4.16
CA LEU A 9 14.96 -20.72 3.63
C LEU A 9 15.11 -20.51 2.11
N PRO A 10 16.27 -20.86 1.51
CA PRO A 10 16.58 -20.56 0.11
C PRO A 10 15.86 -21.50 -0.86
N ASN A 11 15.60 -21.02 -2.09
CA ASN A 11 15.07 -21.73 -3.29
C ASN A 11 13.55 -21.73 -3.56
N LEU A 12 12.84 -20.60 -3.44
CA LEU A 12 11.37 -20.63 -3.65
C LEU A 12 10.89 -20.39 -5.10
N PRO A 13 10.01 -21.25 -5.65
CA PRO A 13 9.11 -20.92 -6.77
C PRO A 13 8.02 -19.89 -6.39
N ALA A 14 7.40 -19.28 -7.41
CA ALA A 14 6.53 -18.10 -7.31
C ALA A 14 5.24 -18.31 -6.49
N PRO A 15 4.73 -17.26 -5.78
CA PRO A 15 3.41 -17.30 -5.17
C PRO A 15 2.29 -17.15 -6.19
N VAL A 16 1.25 -17.96 -6.03
CA VAL A 16 0.15 -18.15 -7.01
C VAL A 16 -0.91 -17.04 -6.94
N ASN A 17 -1.05 -16.30 -5.84
CA ASN A 17 -2.32 -15.60 -5.56
C ASN A 17 -2.17 -14.20 -4.93
N GLY A 18 -1.71 -13.18 -5.65
CA GLY A 18 -1.98 -11.74 -5.35
C GLY A 18 -1.58 -11.17 -3.97
N ARG A 19 -0.93 -11.95 -3.10
CA ARG A 19 -0.48 -11.50 -1.78
C ARG A 19 0.80 -10.71 -1.95
N ILE A 20 0.79 -9.48 -1.44
CA ILE A 20 1.98 -8.62 -1.34
C ILE A 20 3.01 -9.39 -0.49
N LYS A 21 4.00 -10.01 -1.14
CA LYS A 21 5.18 -10.50 -0.44
C LYS A 21 5.98 -9.29 0.00
N ILE A 22 6.03 -9.08 1.32
CA ILE A 22 7.03 -8.21 1.93
C ILE A 22 8.34 -8.97 1.81
N TYR A 23 9.06 -8.76 0.71
CA TYR A 23 10.43 -9.24 0.57
C TYR A 23 11.27 -8.42 1.53
N ASP A 24 11.41 -8.90 2.77
CA ASP A 24 12.42 -8.39 3.69
C ASP A 24 13.79 -8.82 3.13
N CYS A 25 14.31 -8.02 2.22
CA CYS A 25 15.68 -8.14 1.76
C CYS A 25 16.54 -7.45 2.81
N SER A 26 16.87 -8.16 3.90
CA SER A 26 17.60 -7.59 5.04
C SER A 26 19.00 -7.05 4.67
N HIS A 27 19.53 -7.41 3.50
CA HIS A 27 20.78 -6.90 2.92
C HIS A 27 20.59 -5.83 1.81
N ARG A 28 19.37 -5.35 1.57
CA ARG A 28 19.10 -4.34 0.53
C ARG A 28 19.52 -2.96 1.02
N THR A 29 20.51 -2.39 0.37
CA THR A 29 20.92 -1.01 0.61
C THR A 29 20.06 -0.05 -0.23
N PHE A 30 19.51 0.97 0.42
CA PHE A 30 18.74 2.05 -0.24
C PHE A 30 19.61 3.27 -0.59
N THR A 31 20.93 3.07 -0.60
CA THR A 31 21.91 4.13 -0.90
C THR A 31 22.07 4.37 -2.40
N ARG A 32 21.74 3.38 -3.23
CA ARG A 32 21.79 3.50 -4.71
C ARG A 32 20.59 4.30 -5.21
N PRO A 33 20.77 5.17 -6.23
CA PRO A 33 19.71 6.04 -6.75
C PRO A 33 18.48 5.26 -7.27
N TYR A 34 18.69 4.03 -7.77
CA TYR A 34 17.65 3.17 -8.31
C TYR A 34 16.98 2.26 -7.26
N SER A 35 17.39 2.33 -5.99
CA SER A 35 16.79 1.53 -4.92
C SER A 35 15.60 2.27 -4.31
N ALA A 36 14.41 1.69 -4.44
CA ALA A 36 13.17 2.28 -3.94
C ALA A 36 12.71 1.64 -2.62
N LYS A 37 12.49 2.47 -1.60
CA LYS A 37 11.85 2.14 -0.34
C LYS A 37 10.33 2.09 -0.56
N THR A 38 9.69 0.96 -0.28
CA THR A 38 8.23 0.93 -0.14
C THR A 38 7.83 1.64 1.16
N VAL A 39 7.02 2.69 1.10
CA VAL A 39 6.59 3.48 2.27
C VAL A 39 5.07 3.56 2.30
N PHE A 40 4.48 3.59 3.49
CA PHE A 40 3.03 3.70 3.69
C PHE A 40 2.66 5.05 4.32
N PHE A 41 1.72 5.75 3.72
CA PHE A 41 1.25 7.07 4.17
C PHE A 41 -0.23 7.01 4.56
N TYR A 42 -0.56 7.57 5.71
CA TYR A 42 -1.92 7.60 6.27
C TYR A 42 -2.37 9.03 6.46
N LYS A 43 -3.65 9.30 6.27
CA LYS A 43 -4.21 10.64 6.42
C LYS A 43 -4.51 10.94 7.88
N GLU A 44 -4.09 12.12 8.34
CA GLU A 44 -4.42 12.61 9.67
C GLU A 44 -5.94 12.76 9.86
N GLY A 45 -6.46 12.23 10.97
CA GLY A 45 -7.87 12.37 11.36
C GLY A 45 -8.85 11.50 10.59
N ASP A 46 -8.36 10.56 9.76
CA ASP A 46 -9.19 9.68 8.95
C ASP A 46 -8.90 8.20 9.24
N ASN A 47 -9.69 7.60 10.12
CA ASN A 47 -9.54 6.20 10.54
C ASN A 47 -10.07 5.20 9.50
N TYR A 48 -10.81 5.67 8.50
CA TYR A 48 -11.35 4.83 7.42
C TYR A 48 -10.39 4.76 6.23
N PHE A 49 -9.45 5.70 6.14
CA PHE A 49 -8.40 5.67 5.14
C PHE A 49 -7.37 4.58 5.46
N THR A 50 -7.31 3.55 4.61
CA THR A 50 -6.41 2.40 4.78
C THR A 50 -4.95 2.67 4.45
N GLY A 51 -4.61 3.91 4.07
CA GLY A 51 -3.26 4.29 3.68
C GLY A 51 -2.98 4.14 2.19
N VAL A 52 -1.96 4.84 1.69
CA VAL A 52 -1.41 4.69 0.34
C VAL A 52 0.01 4.16 0.41
N ARG A 53 0.33 3.19 -0.46
CA ARG A 53 1.67 2.60 -0.60
C ARG A 53 2.43 3.29 -1.73
N VAL A 54 3.57 3.90 -1.42
CA VAL A 54 4.37 4.66 -2.38
C VAL A 54 5.81 4.11 -2.41
N PRO A 55 6.34 3.76 -3.60
CA PRO A 55 7.75 3.49 -3.78
C PRO A 55 8.54 4.81 -3.86
N VAL A 56 9.45 4.99 -2.91
CA VAL A 56 10.26 6.21 -2.72
C VAL A 56 11.72 5.93 -3.03
N SER A 57 12.29 6.61 -4.02
CA SER A 57 13.72 6.57 -4.36
C SER A 57 14.25 7.99 -4.58
N LYS A 58 15.57 8.17 -4.41
CA LYS A 58 16.24 9.46 -4.67
C LYS A 58 16.16 9.90 -6.13
N ALA A 59 16.02 8.93 -7.06
CA ALA A 59 15.85 9.23 -8.48
C ALA A 59 14.44 9.78 -8.79
N ARG A 60 13.40 9.30 -8.08
CA ARG A 60 12.02 9.72 -8.30
C ARG A 60 11.67 11.01 -7.59
N TYR A 61 12.12 11.15 -6.34
CA TYR A 61 11.87 12.34 -5.53
C TYR A 61 13.22 12.95 -5.15
N ARG A 62 13.45 14.20 -5.57
CA ARG A 62 14.71 14.91 -5.28
C ARG A 62 14.72 15.49 -3.87
N ASN A 63 13.58 15.98 -3.42
CA ASN A 63 13.38 16.62 -2.12
C ASN A 63 12.03 16.20 -1.53
N MET A 64 11.80 16.61 -0.28
CA MET A 64 10.57 16.33 0.44
C MET A 64 9.34 16.93 -0.26
N ASP A 65 9.45 18.13 -0.82
CA ASP A 65 8.33 18.82 -1.49
C ASP A 65 7.78 18.04 -2.69
N SER A 66 8.67 17.47 -3.51
CA SER A 66 8.26 16.62 -4.65
C SER A 66 7.44 15.40 -4.20
N LEU A 67 7.74 14.86 -3.01
CA LEU A 67 6.96 13.76 -2.43
C LEU A 67 5.62 14.27 -1.90
N LEU A 68 5.59 15.44 -1.24
CA LEU A 68 4.35 16.06 -0.75
C LEU A 68 3.37 16.35 -1.89
N ASP A 69 3.86 16.83 -3.04
CA ASP A 69 3.04 17.11 -4.23
C ASP A 69 2.41 15.83 -4.83
N ASP A 70 3.17 14.75 -4.92
CA ASP A 70 2.63 13.45 -5.35
C ASP A 70 1.60 12.93 -4.34
N LEU A 71 1.85 13.09 -3.04
CA LEU A 71 0.88 12.72 -2.01
C LEU A 71 -0.40 13.57 -2.05
N ASN A 72 -0.34 14.84 -2.44
CA ASN A 72 -1.52 15.68 -2.64
C ASN A 72 -2.46 15.12 -3.71
N SER A 73 -1.90 14.51 -4.76
CA SER A 73 -2.68 13.88 -5.82
C SER A 73 -3.32 12.55 -5.39
N ASN A 74 -2.72 11.86 -4.41
CA ASN A 74 -3.17 10.55 -3.94
C ASN A 74 -4.03 10.62 -2.66
N ILE A 75 -3.87 11.66 -1.84
CA ILE A 75 -4.52 11.82 -0.54
C ILE A 75 -5.33 13.11 -0.53
N HIS A 76 -6.65 12.98 -0.67
CA HIS A 76 -7.56 14.12 -0.58
C HIS A 76 -7.65 14.64 0.87
N MET A 77 -7.06 15.82 1.09
CA MET A 77 -7.13 16.59 2.33
C MET A 77 -7.57 18.02 2.04
N PRO A 78 -8.31 18.68 2.95
CA PRO A 78 -8.88 20.01 2.71
C PRO A 78 -7.83 21.09 2.38
N PHE A 79 -6.63 21.03 2.97
CA PHE A 79 -5.53 21.95 2.64
C PHE A 79 -4.31 21.24 2.03
N GLY A 80 -4.51 20.01 1.56
CA GLY A 80 -3.44 19.12 1.11
C GLY A 80 -2.54 18.63 2.24
N VAL A 81 -1.63 17.74 1.88
CA VAL A 81 -0.51 17.25 2.67
C VAL A 81 0.56 18.34 2.73
N ARG A 82 0.87 18.80 3.94
CA ARG A 82 1.87 19.85 4.20
C ARG A 82 3.07 19.35 4.98
N ARG A 83 2.91 18.23 5.70
CA ARG A 83 3.94 17.66 6.55
C ARG A 83 3.73 16.17 6.68
N LEU A 84 4.84 15.44 6.82
CA LEU A 84 4.83 14.04 7.20
C LEU A 84 5.38 13.92 8.61
N THR A 85 4.75 13.10 9.44
CA THR A 85 5.24 12.80 10.78
C THR A 85 5.35 11.30 10.98
N THR A 86 6.15 10.90 11.96
CA THR A 86 6.19 9.51 12.41
C THR A 86 4.82 9.07 12.97
N PRO A 87 4.60 7.75 13.11
CA PRO A 87 3.36 7.19 13.64
C PRO A 87 2.93 7.77 14.99
N LEU A 88 3.89 8.18 15.81
CA LEU A 88 3.63 8.76 17.12
C LEU A 88 3.21 10.24 17.05
N GLY A 89 3.23 10.87 15.86
CA GLY A 89 2.89 12.27 15.65
C GLY A 89 3.89 13.27 16.23
N ARG A 90 5.04 12.81 16.77
CA ARG A 90 5.98 13.66 17.51
C ARG A 90 7.09 14.24 16.65
N THR A 91 7.60 13.45 15.69
CA THR A 91 8.77 13.85 14.91
C THR A 91 8.36 14.12 13.45
N PRO A 92 8.59 15.35 12.95
CA PRO A 92 8.42 15.65 11.54
C PRO A 92 9.52 14.98 10.71
N ILE A 93 9.16 14.57 9.50
CA ILE A 93 10.08 14.07 8.50
C ILE A 93 10.39 15.22 7.55
N GLU A 94 11.67 15.57 7.44
CA GLU A 94 12.12 16.71 6.62
C GLU A 94 12.86 16.26 5.36
N SER A 95 13.34 15.02 5.32
CA SER A 95 14.10 14.47 4.20
C SER A 95 13.66 13.05 3.86
N ILE A 96 13.74 12.73 2.57
CA ILE A 96 13.49 11.40 2.02
C ILE A 96 14.40 10.34 2.65
N ASP A 97 15.59 10.74 3.10
CA ASP A 97 16.55 9.84 3.72
C ASP A 97 16.06 9.29 5.06
N GLN A 98 15.26 10.06 5.79
CA GLN A 98 14.66 9.65 7.06
C GLN A 98 13.53 8.63 6.89
N LEU A 99 13.00 8.47 5.68
CA LEU A 99 12.00 7.45 5.38
C LEU A 99 12.64 6.07 5.42
N GLN A 100 11.95 5.11 6.04
CA GLN A 100 12.42 3.73 6.16
C GLN A 100 11.62 2.83 5.23
N HIS A 101 12.27 1.76 4.76
CA HIS A 101 11.56 0.74 4.02
C HIS A 101 10.51 0.09 4.92
N LEU A 102 9.30 -0.04 4.40
CA LEU A 102 8.10 -0.50 5.10
C LEU A 102 7.67 0.41 6.26
N GLY A 103 8.26 1.61 6.36
CA GLY A 103 7.88 2.61 7.33
C GLY A 103 6.46 3.11 7.09
N ARG A 104 5.77 3.43 8.19
CA ARG A 104 4.44 4.04 8.18
C ARG A 104 4.56 5.49 8.65
N TYR A 105 3.89 6.40 7.97
CA TYR A 105 3.95 7.84 8.28
C TYR A 105 2.56 8.47 8.17
N ILE A 106 2.36 9.54 8.93
CA ILE A 106 1.11 10.31 8.92
C ILE A 106 1.31 11.53 8.04
N ALA A 107 0.42 11.72 7.09
CA ALA A 107 0.25 12.90 6.28
C ALA A 107 -0.66 13.89 7.03
N SER A 108 -0.09 15.01 7.43
CA SER A 108 -0.80 16.09 8.11
C SER A 108 -0.92 17.32 7.23
N SER A 109 -2.00 18.05 7.44
CA SER A 109 -2.25 19.34 6.79
C SER A 109 -1.78 20.50 7.67
N THR A 110 -1.77 20.31 9.00
CA THR A 110 -1.43 21.37 9.97
C THR A 110 -0.15 21.04 10.74
N LYS A 111 0.36 22.02 11.49
CA LYS A 111 1.57 21.84 12.33
C LYS A 111 1.34 20.92 13.53
N ALA A 112 0.09 20.72 13.96
CA ALA A 112 -0.25 19.93 15.14
C ALA A 112 -0.72 18.53 14.72
N ALA A 113 0.23 17.63 14.47
CA ALA A 113 -0.08 16.26 14.07
C ALA A 113 -0.76 15.50 15.22
N ARG A 114 -1.95 14.96 14.97
CA ARG A 114 -2.64 14.07 15.89
C ARG A 114 -2.14 12.63 15.71
N PRO A 115 -1.94 11.88 16.80
CA PRO A 115 -1.60 10.47 16.72
C PRO A 115 -2.75 9.68 16.07
N LEU A 116 -2.40 8.69 15.26
CA LEU A 116 -3.35 7.84 14.55
C LEU A 116 -3.33 6.43 15.15
N ASN A 117 -4.51 5.82 15.34
CA ASN A 117 -4.61 4.45 15.83
C ASN A 117 -4.44 3.45 14.69
N PHE A 118 -3.19 3.11 14.37
CA PHE A 118 -2.86 2.17 13.28
C PHE A 118 -3.49 0.78 13.46
N ALA A 119 -3.68 0.31 14.69
CA ALA A 119 -4.30 -0.99 14.95
C ALA A 119 -5.74 -1.07 14.43
N ALA A 120 -6.53 0.00 14.60
CA ALA A 120 -7.89 0.06 14.09
C ALA A 120 -7.92 0.10 12.55
N ILE A 121 -6.98 0.82 11.94
CA ILE A 121 -6.86 0.91 10.48
C ILE A 121 -6.46 -0.44 9.88
N GLU A 122 -5.53 -1.16 10.51
CA GLU A 122 -5.11 -2.50 10.10
C GLU A 122 -6.25 -3.51 10.20
N GLN A 123 -7.11 -3.40 11.22
CA GLN A 123 -8.31 -4.24 11.34
C GLN A 123 -9.32 -3.97 10.22
N ILE A 124 -9.59 -2.70 9.91
CA ILE A 124 -10.49 -2.31 8.81
C ILE A 124 -9.95 -2.82 7.47
N HIS A 125 -8.66 -2.66 7.22
CA HIS A 125 -8.01 -3.16 6.01
C HIS A 125 -8.15 -4.68 5.90
N ARG A 126 -7.84 -5.41 6.97
CA ARG A 126 -7.95 -6.87 7.01
C ARG A 126 -9.40 -7.34 6.77
N ALA A 127 -10.37 -6.75 7.45
CA ALA A 127 -11.78 -7.09 7.27
C ALA A 127 -12.25 -6.89 5.82
N ARG A 128 -11.79 -5.82 5.17
CA ARG A 128 -12.09 -5.55 3.75
C ARG A 128 -11.41 -6.55 2.80
N GLU A 129 -10.15 -6.91 3.08
CA GLU A 129 -9.42 -7.93 2.32
C GLU A 129 -10.08 -9.31 2.42
N GLU A 130 -10.56 -9.67 3.61
CA GLU A 130 -11.28 -10.93 3.85
C GLU A 130 -12.58 -10.99 3.06
N GLN A 131 -13.36 -9.91 3.03
CA GLN A 131 -14.56 -9.82 2.19
C GLN A 131 -14.25 -9.99 0.70
N HIS A 132 -13.21 -9.32 0.18
CA HIS A 132 -12.80 -9.49 -1.22
C HIS A 132 -12.29 -10.91 -1.53
N GLN A 133 -11.61 -11.57 -0.59
CA GLN A 133 -11.17 -12.96 -0.75
C GLN A 133 -12.35 -13.95 -0.72
N GLN A 134 -13.40 -13.65 0.05
CA GLN A 134 -14.61 -14.47 0.13
C GLN A 134 -15.35 -14.49 -1.22
N VAL A 135 -15.48 -13.34 -1.89
CA VAL A 135 -16.05 -13.23 -3.25
C VAL A 135 -15.29 -14.07 -4.28
N HIS A 136 -13.97 -14.20 -4.14
CA HIS A 136 -13.16 -15.01 -5.05
C HIS A 136 -13.21 -16.51 -4.71
N ARG A 137 -13.56 -16.88 -3.48
CA ARG A 137 -13.72 -18.28 -3.05
C ARG A 137 -15.00 -18.93 -3.56
N ASP A 138 -16.05 -18.16 -3.83
CA ASP A 138 -17.32 -18.70 -4.34
C ASP A 138 -17.34 -18.98 -5.86
N ARG A 139 -16.22 -18.80 -6.57
CA ARG A 139 -16.02 -19.31 -7.95
C ARG A 139 -15.19 -20.60 -7.91
N THR A 140 -15.68 -21.59 -7.18
CA THR A 140 -15.21 -22.98 -7.23
C THR A 140 -15.70 -23.65 -8.51
N GLY A 141 -15.06 -23.33 -9.63
CA GLY A 141 -15.34 -24.01 -10.89
C GLY A 141 -14.59 -23.43 -12.07
N GLY A 142 -13.35 -23.85 -12.24
CA GLY A 142 -12.64 -23.70 -13.51
C GLY A 142 -11.50 -22.69 -13.48
N ALA A 143 -10.30 -23.20 -13.70
CA ALA A 143 -9.06 -22.46 -13.85
C ALA A 143 -9.18 -21.34 -14.89
N SER A 144 -8.63 -20.16 -14.61
CA SER A 144 -8.29 -19.20 -15.66
C SER A 144 -7.24 -18.22 -15.17
N PHE A 145 -5.97 -18.54 -15.47
CA PHE A 145 -4.81 -17.69 -15.17
C PHE A 145 -4.64 -16.54 -16.19
N TRP A 146 -5.48 -16.44 -17.25
CA TRP A 146 -5.32 -15.41 -18.30
C TRP A 146 -6.61 -14.96 -19.03
N LEU A 147 -7.78 -14.90 -18.37
CA LEU A 147 -8.96 -14.29 -19.01
C LEU A 147 -9.23 -12.89 -18.47
N SER A 148 -9.09 -11.89 -19.35
CA SER A 148 -9.53 -10.51 -19.15
C SER A 148 -11.05 -10.49 -18.97
N THR A 149 -11.52 -10.49 -17.73
CA THR A 149 -12.96 -10.47 -17.44
C THR A 149 -13.43 -9.02 -17.41
N SER A 150 -13.55 -8.41 -18.59
CA SER A 150 -14.39 -7.23 -18.75
C SER A 150 -15.86 -7.68 -18.76
N PRO A 151 -16.71 -7.23 -17.81
CA PRO A 151 -18.10 -7.65 -17.71
C PRO A 151 -18.97 -7.36 -18.95
N SER A 152 -18.52 -6.49 -19.85
CA SER A 152 -19.29 -6.04 -21.02
C SER A 152 -19.12 -6.91 -22.27
N PHE A 153 -18.14 -7.82 -22.31
CA PHE A 153 -17.85 -8.58 -23.53
C PHE A 153 -18.84 -9.73 -23.77
N ASN A 154 -19.22 -10.46 -22.70
CA ASN A 154 -20.14 -11.60 -22.83
C ASN A 154 -21.61 -11.20 -23.03
N ALA A 155 -22.02 -9.99 -22.62
CA ALA A 155 -23.38 -9.51 -22.85
C ALA A 155 -23.68 -9.33 -24.35
N LYS A 156 -22.65 -9.04 -25.16
CA LYS A 156 -22.78 -8.81 -26.61
C LYS A 156 -22.84 -10.10 -27.44
N LEU A 157 -22.49 -11.24 -26.85
CA LEU A 157 -22.56 -12.58 -27.48
C LEU A 157 -23.89 -13.30 -27.28
N ARG A 158 -24.79 -12.76 -26.44
CA ARG A 158 -26.14 -13.31 -26.21
C ARG A 158 -27.24 -12.72 -27.10
N MET A 159 -26.92 -11.72 -27.94
CA MET A 159 -27.90 -11.00 -28.76
C MET A 159 -27.85 -11.37 -30.26
N THR A 160 -27.08 -12.37 -30.65
CA THR A 160 -27.00 -12.81 -32.06
C THR A 160 -27.16 -14.32 -32.18
N ARG A 161 -28.39 -14.80 -32.00
CA ARG A 161 -28.93 -16.04 -32.59
C ARG A 161 -30.42 -16.14 -32.23
N SER A 162 -31.23 -15.40 -32.98
CA SER A 162 -32.64 -15.70 -33.18
C SER A 162 -32.96 -15.46 -34.65
N LEU A 163 -33.58 -16.48 -35.25
CA LEU A 163 -33.90 -16.73 -36.66
C LEU A 163 -32.74 -17.35 -37.46
#